data_AF-A0AAD3G247-F1
#
_entry.id   AF-A0AAD3G247-F1
#
_cell.length_a   1.000
_cell.length_b   1.000
_cell.length_c   1.000
_cell.angle_alpha   90.00
_cell.angle_beta   90.00
_cell.angle_gamma   90.00
#
_symmetry.space_group_name_H-M   'P 1'
#
loop_
_entity.id
_entity.type
_entity.pdbx_description
1 polymer ?
#
loop_
_entity_poly.entity_id
_entity_poly.type
_entity_poly.pdbx_seq_one_letter_code
_entity_poly.pdbx_strand_id
1 'polypeptide(L)'
;MPATLSQILAWSTEHLIEAAGYWTQTADRWEDGFLTMRNQAQSITWRGAGGDALRERTQADLSVVSAKADLLRQAAGIARNGASDISAAQRRVVYGIEDAQNAGFTVGEDLSVTDMRSTSPAERAARQAQAEAFAADIRLRAE
;
A
#
# COMPACT_ATOMS: atom_id res chain seq x y z
N MET A 1 13.58 -6.00 -16.89
CA MET A 1 13.80 -4.61 -17.35
C MET A 1 13.39 -3.72 -16.20
N PRO A 2 14.21 -2.73 -15.80
CA PRO A 2 13.82 -1.77 -14.76
C PRO A 2 12.56 -0.99 -15.20
N ALA A 3 11.79 -0.50 -14.24
CA ALA A 3 10.61 0.32 -14.51
C ALA A 3 11.04 1.65 -15.19
N THR A 4 10.24 2.12 -16.14
CA THR A 4 10.50 3.41 -16.79
C THR A 4 10.11 4.57 -15.90
N LEU A 5 10.63 5.77 -16.19
CA LEU A 5 10.24 7.00 -15.50
C LEU A 5 8.71 7.16 -15.44
N SER A 6 8.05 7.08 -16.58
CA SER A 6 6.58 7.19 -16.67
C SER A 6 5.85 6.13 -15.84
N GLN A 7 6.35 4.89 -15.80
CA GLN A 7 5.78 3.81 -14.99
C GLN A 7 5.90 4.10 -13.49
N ILE A 8 7.06 4.57 -13.04
CA ILE A 8 7.31 4.90 -11.63
C ILE A 8 6.39 6.05 -11.20
N LEU A 9 6.23 7.08 -12.04
CA LEU A 9 5.35 8.22 -11.76
C LEU A 9 3.87 7.83 -11.75
N ALA A 10 3.48 6.83 -12.55
CA ALA A 10 2.10 6.35 -12.65
C ALA A 10 1.71 5.32 -11.58
N TRP A 11 2.65 4.83 -10.76
CA TRP A 11 2.32 3.88 -9.69
C TRP A 11 1.32 4.49 -8.71
N SER A 12 0.18 3.83 -8.55
CA SER A 12 -0.88 4.19 -7.62
C SER A 12 -1.05 3.10 -6.57
N THR A 13 -1.20 3.52 -5.31
CA THR A 13 -1.50 2.65 -4.16
C THR A 13 -2.96 2.73 -3.73
N GLU A 14 -3.79 3.45 -4.50
CA GLU A 14 -5.21 3.70 -4.20
C GLU A 14 -5.99 2.39 -4.02
N HIS A 15 -5.81 1.43 -4.92
CA HIS A 15 -6.46 0.12 -4.85
C HIS A 15 -6.16 -0.65 -3.56
N LEU A 16 -4.96 -0.52 -2.99
CA LEU A 16 -4.60 -1.13 -1.70
C LEU A 16 -5.29 -0.42 -0.53
N ILE A 17 -5.38 0.91 -0.60
CA ILE A 17 -6.05 1.73 0.41
C ILE A 17 -7.55 1.43 0.41
N GLU A 18 -8.16 1.35 -0.78
CA GLU A 18 -9.57 0.98 -0.97
C GLU A 18 -9.85 -0.44 -0.46
N ALA A 19 -9.03 -1.42 -0.85
CA ALA A 19 -9.17 -2.80 -0.39
C ALA A 19 -9.08 -2.90 1.15
N ALA A 20 -8.13 -2.19 1.77
CA ALA A 20 -8.00 -2.15 3.22
C ALA A 20 -9.24 -1.54 3.90
N GLY A 21 -9.77 -0.46 3.35
CA GLY A 21 -11.02 0.15 3.81
C GLY A 21 -12.20 -0.82 3.71
N TYR A 22 -12.35 -1.47 2.57
CA TYR A 22 -13.40 -2.44 2.30
C TYR A 22 -13.36 -3.64 3.28
N TRP A 23 -12.18 -4.24 3.48
CA TRP A 23 -12.04 -5.38 4.40
C TRP A 23 -12.30 -4.99 5.85
N THR A 24 -11.84 -3.81 6.27
CA THR A 24 -12.12 -3.28 7.62
C THR A 24 -13.63 -3.12 7.82
N GLN A 25 -14.31 -2.46 6.89
CA GLN A 25 -15.76 -2.24 6.97
C GLN A 25 -16.54 -3.56 6.93
N THR A 26 -16.08 -4.54 6.15
CA THR A 26 -16.70 -5.87 6.08
C THR A 26 -16.56 -6.60 7.42
N ALA A 27 -15.38 -6.57 8.03
CA ALA A 27 -15.14 -7.15 9.35
C ALA A 27 -16.07 -6.56 10.42
N ASP A 28 -16.19 -5.24 10.46
CA ASP A 28 -17.03 -4.54 11.45
C ASP A 28 -18.52 -4.87 11.27
N ARG A 29 -19.01 -4.90 10.02
CA ARG A 29 -20.41 -5.27 9.73
C ARG A 29 -20.72 -6.70 10.13
N TRP A 30 -19.78 -7.63 9.91
CA TRP A 30 -19.97 -9.02 10.27
C TRP A 30 -20.03 -9.20 11.78
N GLU A 31 -19.10 -8.61 12.52
CA GLU A 31 -19.12 -8.72 13.98
C GLU A 31 -20.37 -8.07 14.60
N ASP A 32 -20.74 -6.87 14.16
CA ASP A 32 -21.93 -6.18 14.67
C ASP A 32 -23.22 -6.99 14.46
N GLY A 33 -23.40 -7.55 13.25
CA GLY A 33 -24.56 -8.38 12.92
C GLY A 33 -24.64 -9.64 13.79
N PHE A 34 -23.54 -10.39 13.91
CA PHE A 34 -23.53 -11.64 14.68
C PHE A 34 -23.57 -11.39 16.20
N LEU A 35 -22.97 -10.31 16.68
CA LEU A 35 -23.07 -9.89 18.08
C LEU A 35 -24.51 -9.51 18.41
N THR A 36 -25.18 -8.77 17.52
CA THR A 36 -26.60 -8.41 17.67
C THR A 36 -27.47 -9.67 17.73
N MET A 37 -27.30 -10.63 16.82
CA MET A 37 -28.05 -11.90 16.83
C MET A 37 -27.84 -12.67 18.13
N ARG A 38 -26.58 -12.79 18.59
CA ARG A 38 -26.24 -13.44 19.85
C ARG A 38 -26.89 -12.75 21.04
N ASN A 39 -26.88 -11.42 21.10
CA ASN A 39 -27.49 -10.67 22.19
C ASN A 39 -29.02 -10.78 22.18
N GLN A 40 -29.65 -10.77 21.00
CA GLN A 40 -31.09 -11.00 20.86
C GLN A 40 -31.47 -12.40 21.32
N ALA A 41 -30.75 -13.44 20.89
CA ALA A 41 -30.94 -14.81 21.38
C ALA A 41 -30.84 -14.90 22.91
N GLN A 42 -29.91 -14.13 23.51
CA GLN A 42 -29.78 -14.09 24.96
C GLN A 42 -30.97 -13.41 25.67
N SER A 43 -31.60 -12.43 25.02
CA SER A 43 -32.70 -11.64 25.60
C SER A 43 -34.07 -12.34 25.58
N ILE A 44 -34.29 -13.33 24.71
CA ILE A 44 -35.58 -14.00 24.57
C ILE A 44 -35.85 -14.93 25.76
N THR A 45 -37.02 -14.82 26.40
CA THR A 45 -37.42 -15.71 27.51
C THR A 45 -38.00 -17.04 26.98
N TRP A 46 -37.20 -17.76 26.19
CA TRP A 46 -37.52 -19.09 25.70
C TRP A 46 -36.74 -20.13 26.52
N ARG A 47 -37.45 -20.90 27.33
CA ARG A 47 -36.87 -21.96 28.18
C ARG A 47 -36.98 -23.32 27.50
N GLY A 48 -36.05 -24.21 27.86
CA GLY A 48 -35.97 -25.58 27.35
C GLY A 48 -35.04 -25.71 26.15
N ALA A 49 -34.89 -26.95 25.67
CA ALA A 49 -33.84 -27.34 24.74
C ALA A 49 -33.73 -26.47 23.47
N GLY A 50 -34.85 -25.96 22.95
CA GLY A 50 -34.83 -25.07 21.77
C GLY A 50 -34.18 -23.71 22.05
N GLY A 51 -34.43 -23.12 23.22
CA GLY A 51 -33.80 -21.86 23.63
C GLY A 51 -32.31 -22.02 23.94
N ASP A 52 -31.94 -23.15 24.54
CA ASP A 52 -30.53 -23.48 24.82
C ASP A 52 -29.76 -23.68 23.50
N ALA A 53 -30.33 -24.45 22.56
CA ALA A 53 -29.75 -24.66 21.24
C ALA A 53 -29.58 -23.37 20.43
N LEU A 54 -30.55 -22.43 20.52
CA LEU A 54 -30.44 -21.12 19.87
C LEU A 54 -29.26 -20.31 20.43
N ARG A 55 -29.08 -20.28 21.76
CA ARG A 55 -27.99 -19.57 22.42
C ARG A 55 -26.63 -20.18 22.09
N GLU A 56 -26.55 -21.51 22.10
CA GLU A 56 -25.34 -22.23 21.72
C GLU A 56 -24.97 -21.95 20.26
N ARG A 57 -25.94 -22.05 19.35
CA ARG A 57 -25.70 -21.83 17.92
C ARG A 57 -25.22 -20.41 17.63
N THR A 58 -25.89 -19.40 18.17
CA THR A 58 -25.51 -17.99 17.94
C THR A 58 -24.15 -17.66 18.57
N GLN A 59 -23.79 -18.28 19.69
CA GLN A 59 -22.45 -18.15 20.27
C GLN A 59 -21.38 -18.80 19.38
N ALA A 60 -21.64 -19.99 18.84
CA ALA A 60 -20.72 -20.68 17.94
C ALA A 60 -20.53 -19.90 16.62
N ASP A 61 -21.61 -19.40 16.04
CA ASP A 61 -21.57 -18.61 14.81
C ASP A 61 -20.78 -17.29 15.02
N LEU A 62 -21.00 -16.59 16.13
CA LEU A 62 -20.22 -15.39 16.48
C LEU A 62 -18.73 -15.70 16.57
N SER A 63 -18.33 -16.80 17.22
CA SER A 63 -16.92 -17.19 17.32
C SER A 63 -16.28 -17.43 15.96
N VAL A 64 -16.99 -18.08 15.03
CA VAL A 64 -16.49 -18.34 13.67
C VAL A 64 -16.34 -17.03 12.89
N VAL A 65 -17.30 -16.12 13.04
CA VAL A 65 -17.29 -14.84 12.33
C VAL A 65 -16.21 -13.90 12.85
N SER A 66 -16.04 -13.78 14.16
CA SER A 66 -14.95 -12.97 14.74
C SER A 66 -13.58 -13.43 14.24
N ALA A 67 -13.33 -14.74 14.18
CA ALA A 67 -12.08 -15.26 13.63
C ALA A 67 -11.86 -14.87 12.14
N LYS A 68 -12.93 -14.80 11.34
CA LYS A 68 -12.85 -14.34 9.94
C LYS A 68 -12.70 -12.82 9.83
N ALA A 69 -13.37 -12.06 10.70
CA ALA A 69 -13.22 -10.62 10.79
C ALA A 69 -11.76 -10.23 11.13
N ASP A 70 -11.12 -10.98 12.01
CA ASP A 70 -9.70 -10.81 12.33
C ASP A 70 -8.78 -11.06 11.12
N LEU A 71 -9.10 -12.05 10.28
CA LEU A 71 -8.36 -12.27 9.03
C LEU A 71 -8.53 -11.10 8.04
N LEU A 72 -9.72 -10.54 7.93
CA LEU A 72 -9.98 -9.35 7.11
C LEU A 72 -9.21 -8.13 7.62
N ARG A 73 -9.14 -7.94 8.94
CA ARG A 73 -8.35 -6.86 9.56
C ARG A 73 -6.85 -7.05 9.32
N GLN A 74 -6.35 -8.27 9.41
CA GLN A 74 -4.96 -8.59 9.06
C GLN A 74 -4.66 -8.29 7.59
N ALA A 75 -5.54 -8.70 6.68
CA ALA A 75 -5.41 -8.38 5.26
C ALA A 75 -5.39 -6.85 5.01
N ALA A 76 -6.27 -6.11 5.70
CA ALA A 76 -6.29 -4.65 5.63
C ALA A 76 -4.98 -4.02 6.15
N GLY A 77 -4.41 -4.54 7.23
CA GLY A 77 -3.10 -4.14 7.73
C GLY A 77 -1.99 -4.36 6.71
N ILE A 78 -1.95 -5.54 6.09
CA ILE A 78 -0.98 -5.87 5.04
C ILE A 78 -1.10 -4.91 3.85
N ALA A 79 -2.32 -4.64 3.37
CA ALA A 79 -2.53 -3.73 2.25
C ALA A 79 -2.11 -2.28 2.57
N ARG A 80 -2.41 -1.77 3.78
CA ARG A 80 -1.96 -0.43 4.21
C ARG A 80 -0.44 -0.33 4.29
N ASN A 81 0.21 -1.35 4.84
CA ASN A 81 1.67 -1.39 4.94
C ASN A 81 2.29 -1.44 3.54
N GLY A 82 1.79 -2.31 2.66
CA GLY A 82 2.24 -2.38 1.27
C GLY A 82 2.05 -1.06 0.52
N ALA A 83 0.92 -0.37 0.71
CA ALA A 83 0.69 0.96 0.15
C ALA A 83 1.73 1.97 0.64
N SER A 84 2.02 1.98 1.95
CA SER A 84 3.03 2.86 2.53
C SER A 84 4.43 2.58 1.97
N ASP A 85 4.81 1.31 1.87
CA ASP A 85 6.13 0.89 1.37
C ASP A 85 6.33 1.27 -0.09
N ILE A 86 5.33 1.01 -0.95
CA ILE A 86 5.35 1.39 -2.36
C ILE A 86 5.41 2.92 -2.51
N SER A 87 4.58 3.68 -1.79
CA SER A 87 4.62 5.14 -1.83
C SER A 87 5.94 5.71 -1.29
N ALA A 88 6.58 5.06 -0.33
CA ALA A 88 7.91 5.44 0.15
C ALA A 88 9.01 5.12 -0.87
N ALA A 89 8.95 3.99 -1.56
CA ALA A 89 9.87 3.65 -2.65
C ALA A 89 9.74 4.63 -3.82
N GLN A 90 8.51 4.89 -4.28
CA GLN A 90 8.24 5.86 -5.34
C GLN A 90 8.80 7.25 -5.00
N ARG A 91 8.53 7.77 -3.79
CA ARG A 91 9.04 9.08 -3.37
C ARG A 91 10.57 9.15 -3.35
N ARG A 92 11.26 8.07 -2.95
CA ARG A 92 12.73 8.04 -2.96
C ARG A 92 13.28 8.25 -4.37
N VAL A 93 12.69 7.59 -5.37
CA VAL A 93 13.07 7.77 -6.79
C VAL A 93 12.73 9.18 -7.28
N VAL A 94 11.53 9.68 -6.98
CA VAL A 94 11.11 11.04 -7.36
C VAL A 94 12.06 12.09 -6.81
N TYR A 95 12.50 11.99 -5.56
CA TYR A 95 13.49 12.91 -5.01
C TYR A 95 14.84 12.85 -5.72
N GLY A 96 15.31 11.65 -6.10
CA GLY A 96 16.55 11.53 -6.89
C GLY A 96 16.42 12.20 -8.27
N ILE A 97 15.24 12.10 -8.88
CA ILE A 97 14.93 12.78 -10.15
C ILE A 97 14.93 14.30 -9.94
N GLU A 98 14.25 14.79 -8.91
CA GLU A 98 14.19 16.22 -8.57
C GLU A 98 15.60 16.78 -8.28
N ASP A 99 16.45 16.05 -7.56
CA ASP A 99 17.84 16.43 -7.29
C ASP A 99 18.64 16.60 -8.59
N ALA A 100 18.52 15.64 -9.53
CA ALA A 100 19.17 15.73 -10.83
C ALA A 100 18.63 16.91 -11.67
N GLN A 101 17.32 17.13 -11.67
CA GLN A 101 16.68 18.25 -12.37
C GLN A 101 17.09 19.60 -11.78
N ASN A 102 17.16 19.73 -10.46
CA ASN A 102 17.64 20.92 -9.75
C ASN A 102 19.12 21.21 -10.06
N ALA A 103 19.94 20.16 -10.26
CA ALA A 103 21.31 20.28 -10.74
C ALA A 103 21.42 20.60 -12.25
N GLY A 104 20.29 20.78 -12.94
CA GLY A 104 20.21 21.19 -14.34
C GLY A 104 20.37 20.04 -15.33
N PHE A 105 20.14 18.81 -14.92
CA PHE A 105 20.10 17.64 -15.80
C PHE A 105 18.67 17.27 -16.20
N THR A 106 18.52 16.40 -17.19
CA THR A 106 17.25 15.80 -17.58
C THR A 106 17.32 14.29 -17.41
N VAL A 107 16.26 13.71 -16.85
CA VAL A 107 16.12 12.26 -16.66
C VAL A 107 15.25 11.67 -17.77
N GLY A 108 15.75 10.65 -18.46
CA GLY A 108 15.05 9.94 -19.52
C GLY A 108 14.16 8.80 -19.02
N GLU A 109 13.37 8.20 -19.93
CA GLU A 109 12.48 7.07 -19.61
C GLU A 109 13.23 5.84 -19.08
N ASP A 110 14.47 5.63 -19.48
CA ASP A 110 15.35 4.56 -19.03
C ASP A 110 16.16 4.91 -17.76
N LEU A 111 15.79 6.01 -17.09
CA LEU A 111 16.48 6.57 -15.94
C LEU A 111 17.93 6.99 -16.23
N SER A 112 18.28 7.19 -17.51
CA SER A 112 19.52 7.87 -17.87
C SER A 112 19.42 9.35 -17.51
N VAL A 113 20.56 9.95 -17.16
CA VAL A 113 20.66 11.38 -16.83
C VAL A 113 21.54 12.05 -17.86
N THR A 114 21.06 13.15 -18.43
CA THR A 114 21.73 13.87 -19.52
C THR A 114 21.84 15.36 -19.21
N ASP A 115 22.95 15.98 -19.65
CA ASP A 115 23.15 17.42 -19.55
C ASP A 115 22.77 18.09 -20.88
N MET A 116 21.89 19.09 -20.83
CA MET A 116 21.54 19.89 -22.01
C MET A 116 22.35 21.19 -22.13
N ARG A 117 23.24 21.48 -21.16
CA ARG A 117 24.02 22.72 -21.16
C ARG A 117 25.15 22.66 -22.18
N SER A 118 25.35 23.77 -22.90
CA SER A 118 26.56 23.97 -23.70
C SER A 118 27.70 24.40 -22.78
N THR A 119 28.69 23.54 -22.61
CA THR A 119 29.85 23.76 -21.72
C THR A 119 31.17 23.59 -22.45
N SER A 120 32.25 24.10 -21.86
CA SER A 120 33.62 23.85 -22.33
C SER A 120 33.97 22.35 -22.24
N PRO A 121 34.99 21.85 -22.98
CA PRO A 121 35.37 20.44 -22.94
C PRO A 121 35.71 19.91 -21.53
N ALA A 122 36.39 20.71 -20.70
CA ALA A 122 36.76 20.34 -19.35
C ALA A 122 35.54 20.25 -18.43
N GLU A 123 34.62 21.21 -18.51
CA GLU A 123 33.35 21.19 -17.77
C GLU A 123 32.45 20.04 -18.21
N ARG A 124 32.48 19.67 -19.49
CA ARG A 124 31.69 18.55 -20.03
C ARG A 124 32.07 17.22 -19.39
N ALA A 125 33.37 16.96 -19.17
CA ALA A 125 33.82 15.75 -18.50
C ALA A 125 33.33 15.68 -17.03
N ALA A 126 33.41 16.79 -16.30
CA ALA A 126 32.91 16.87 -14.93
C ALA A 126 31.38 16.69 -14.85
N ARG A 127 30.63 17.31 -15.76
CA ARG A 127 29.17 17.18 -15.84
C ARG A 127 28.74 15.78 -16.25
N GLN A 128 29.48 15.12 -17.13
CA GLN A 128 29.24 13.72 -17.51
C GLN A 128 29.39 12.79 -16.30
N ALA A 129 30.47 12.92 -15.53
CA ALA A 129 30.67 12.15 -14.31
C ALA A 129 29.56 12.39 -13.27
N GLN A 130 29.09 13.64 -13.14
CA GLN A 130 27.97 13.98 -12.27
C GLN A 130 26.64 13.35 -12.75
N ALA A 131 26.37 13.36 -14.06
CA ALA A 131 25.19 12.72 -14.64
C ALA A 131 25.19 11.19 -14.39
N GLU A 132 26.34 10.54 -14.56
CA GLU A 132 26.50 9.11 -14.28
C GLU A 132 26.25 8.78 -12.80
N ALA A 133 26.73 9.64 -11.89
CA ALA A 133 26.47 9.50 -10.45
C ALA A 133 24.97 9.63 -10.12
N PHE A 134 24.27 10.62 -10.69
CA PHE A 134 22.82 10.75 -10.51
C PHE A 134 22.06 9.56 -11.09
N ALA A 135 22.44 9.09 -12.28
CA ALA A 135 21.81 7.92 -12.90
C ALA A 135 21.98 6.66 -12.04
N ALA A 136 23.17 6.46 -11.47
CA ALA A 136 23.44 5.34 -10.56
C ALA A 136 22.60 5.43 -9.27
N ASP A 137 22.52 6.61 -8.64
CA ASP A 137 21.70 6.85 -7.43
C ASP A 137 20.21 6.63 -7.70
N ILE A 138 19.67 7.19 -8.80
CA ILE A 138 18.26 7.02 -9.17
C ILE A 138 17.93 5.53 -9.39
N ARG A 139 18.80 4.79 -10.08
CA ARG A 139 18.61 3.34 -10.31
C ARG A 139 18.66 2.55 -9.01
N LEU A 140 19.61 2.84 -8.13
CA LEU A 140 19.70 2.19 -6.82
C LEU A 140 18.44 2.43 -5.98
N ARG A 141 17.83 3.61 -6.06
CA ARG A 141 16.58 3.93 -5.36
C ARG A 141 15.35 3.24 -5.98
N ALA A 142 15.46 2.80 -7.24
CA ALA A 142 14.40 2.13 -7.97
C ALA A 142 14.42 0.60 -7.83
N GLU A 143 15.45 0.04 -7.18
CA GLU A 143 15.56 -1.37 -6.76
C GLU A 143 14.86 -1.61 -5.41
#